data_AF-A0AAI9FXR8-F1
#
_entry.id   AF-A0AAI9FXR8-F1
#
_cell.length_a   1.000
_cell.length_b   1.000
_cell.length_c   1.000
_cell.angle_alpha   90.00
_cell.angle_beta   90.00
_cell.angle_gamma   90.00
#
_symmetry.space_group_name_H-M   'P 1'
#
loop_
_entity.id
_entity.type
_entity.pdbx_description
1 polymer ?
#
loop_
_entity_poly.entity_id
_entity_poly.type
_entity_poly.pdbx_seq_one_letter_code
_entity_poly.pdbx_strand_id
1 'polypeptide(L)' 'MGEVLQFKFNKKRKPYRRRARPQKINRTFRFDQEKLARLEEVAQRSGMTVSEYIRELTDLAVGNNWLFNDAKNA' A
#
# COMPACT_ATOMS: atom_id res chain seq x y z
N MET A 1 13.55 61.18 -20.99
CA MET A 1 13.50 60.54 -19.66
C MET A 1 12.11 59.97 -19.46
N GLY A 2 11.86 58.74 -19.89
CA GLY A 2 10.54 58.11 -19.79
C GLY A 2 10.58 56.98 -18.76
N GLU A 3 9.91 57.17 -17.62
CA GLU A 3 9.78 56.14 -16.59
C GLU A 3 8.80 55.07 -17.07
N VAL A 4 9.32 53.86 -17.30
CA VAL A 4 8.49 52.68 -17.60
C VAL A 4 8.05 52.07 -16.28
N LEU A 5 6.77 52.22 -15.94
CA LEU A 5 6.15 51.56 -14.78
C LEU A 5 6.07 50.06 -15.03
N GLN A 6 7.00 49.30 -14.44
CA GLN A 6 6.99 47.84 -14.48
C GLN A 6 6.06 47.28 -13.40
N PHE A 7 4.87 46.84 -13.79
CA PHE A 7 3.95 46.15 -12.89
C PHE A 7 4.44 44.72 -12.61
N LYS A 8 4.99 44.48 -11.43
CA LYS A 8 5.34 43.12 -10.98
C LYS A 8 4.07 42.33 -10.67
N PHE A 9 3.66 41.48 -11.61
CA PHE A 9 2.54 40.56 -11.40
C PHE A 9 2.94 39.48 -10.38
N ASN A 10 2.52 39.67 -9.13
CA ASN A 10 2.79 38.73 -8.05
C ASN A 10 1.90 37.49 -8.22
N LYS A 11 2.37 36.48 -8.96
CA LYS A 11 1.65 35.20 -9.15
C LYS A 11 1.48 34.53 -7.78
N LYS A 12 0.27 34.57 -7.21
CA LYS A 12 -0.05 33.81 -6.00
C LYS A 12 0.07 32.32 -6.30
N ARG A 13 1.00 31.62 -5.64
CA ARG A 13 1.15 30.17 -5.74
C ARG A 13 -0.13 29.51 -5.20
N LYS A 14 -0.68 28.54 -5.94
CA LYS A 14 -1.82 27.75 -5.47
C LYS A 14 -1.41 27.03 -4.17
N PRO A 15 -2.26 27.01 -3.14
CA PRO A 15 -1.94 26.28 -1.91
C PRO A 15 -1.75 24.79 -2.24
N TYR A 16 -0.76 24.17 -1.59
CA TYR A 16 -0.56 22.72 -1.63
C TYR A 16 -1.87 22.03 -1.24
N ARG A 17 -2.53 21.38 -2.20
CA ARG A 17 -3.67 20.50 -1.91
C ARG A 17 -3.12 19.26 -1.22
N ARG A 18 -3.49 19.06 0.04
CA ARG A 18 -3.28 17.79 0.74
C ARG A 18 -3.87 16.68 -0.12
N ARG A 19 -3.06 15.70 -0.51
CA ARG A 19 -3.55 14.49 -1.19
C ARG A 19 -4.53 13.78 -0.26
N ALA A 20 -5.61 13.23 -0.81
CA ALA A 20 -6.51 12.40 -0.03
C ALA A 20 -5.73 11.22 0.56
N ARG A 21 -6.02 10.86 1.82
CA ARG A 21 -5.45 9.65 2.42
C ARG A 21 -5.89 8.45 1.57
N PRO A 22 -4.98 7.50 1.25
CA PRO A 22 -5.37 6.29 0.55
C PRO A 22 -6.47 5.58 1.36
N GLN A 23 -7.50 5.09 0.66
CA GLN A 23 -8.58 4.36 1.30
C GLN A 23 -8.05 3.06 1.90
N LYS A 24 -8.53 2.71 3.10
CA LYS A 24 -8.29 1.37 3.67
C LYS A 24 -9.11 0.37 2.85
N ILE A 25 -8.43 -0.39 2.00
CA ILE A 25 -9.07 -1.43 1.19
C ILE A 25 -9.11 -2.71 2.02
N ASN A 26 -10.30 -3.12 2.45
CA ASN A 26 -10.50 -4.44 3.02
C ASN A 26 -10.44 -5.46 1.89
N ARG A 27 -9.38 -6.27 1.85
CA ARG A 27 -9.24 -7.36 0.88
C ARG A 27 -9.85 -8.61 1.49
N THR A 28 -10.74 -9.25 0.74
CA THR A 28 -11.28 -10.57 1.09
C THR A 28 -10.43 -11.64 0.41
N PHE A 29 -9.96 -12.61 1.19
CA PHE A 29 -9.26 -13.78 0.66
C PHE A 29 -10.20 -14.98 0.66
N ARG A 30 -10.13 -15.79 -0.39
CA ARG A 30 -10.88 -17.06 -0.48
C ARG A 30 -9.90 -18.20 -0.35
N PHE A 31 -10.15 -19.07 0.62
CA PHE A 31 -9.36 -20.27 0.87
C PHE A 31 -10.26 -21.50 0.87
N ASP A 32 -9.68 -22.62 0.44
CA ASP A 32 -10.28 -23.93 0.68
C ASP A 32 -10.26 -24.22 2.19
N GLN A 33 -11.22 -24.99 2.67
CA GLN A 33 -11.39 -25.26 4.11
C GLN A 33 -10.13 -25.89 4.74
N GLU A 34 -9.47 -26.81 4.03
CA GLU A 34 -8.24 -27.44 4.50
C GLU A 34 -7.07 -26.45 4.63
N LYS A 35 -6.96 -25.50 3.69
CA LYS A 35 -5.91 -24.48 3.71
C LYS A 35 -6.15 -23.48 4.85
N LEU A 36 -7.41 -23.14 5.09
CA LEU A 36 -7.81 -22.27 6.19
C LEU A 36 -7.49 -22.91 7.55
N ALA A 37 -7.80 -24.19 7.73
CA ALA A 37 -7.50 -24.92 8.97
C ALA A 37 -5.99 -24.93 9.28
N ARG A 38 -5.15 -25.21 8.26
CA ARG A 38 -3.68 -25.15 8.42
C ARG A 38 -3.20 -23.75 8.79
N LEU A 39 -3.77 -22.71 8.17
CA LEU A 39 -3.42 -21.32 8.50
C LEU A 39 -3.83 -20.96 9.92
N GLU A 40 -5.00 -21.41 10.38
CA GLU A 40 -5.46 -21.22 11.76
C GLU A 40 -4.52 -21.88 12.77
N GLU A 41 -4.14 -23.14 12.55
CA GLU A 41 -3.20 -23.84 13.44
C GLU A 41 -1.84 -23.12 13.54
N VAL A 42 -1.30 -22.68 12.40
CA VAL A 42 0.00 -21.99 12.36
C VAL A 42 -0.10 -20.61 13.03
N ALA A 43 -1.17 -19.86 12.75
CA ALA A 43 -1.39 -18.55 13.35
C ALA A 43 -1.56 -18.66 14.87
N GLN A 44 -2.30 -19.66 15.36
CA GLN A 44 -2.49 -19.94 16.78
C GLN A 44 -1.16 -20.27 17.48
N ARG A 45 -0.28 -21.07 16.85
CA ARG A 45 1.06 -21.35 17.40
C ARG A 45 1.90 -20.09 17.59
N SER A 46 1.72 -19.11 16.72
CA SER A 46 2.40 -17.81 16.81
C SER A 46 1.67 -16.79 17.68
N GLY A 47 0.50 -17.13 18.25
CA GLY A 47 -0.31 -16.22 19.06
C GLY A 47 -0.96 -15.09 18.26
N MET A 48 -1.08 -15.22 16.94
CA MET A 48 -1.63 -14.22 16.03
C MET A 48 -2.98 -14.64 15.47
N THR A 49 -3.78 -13.66 15.03
CA THR A 49 -4.96 -13.96 14.22
C THR A 49 -4.54 -14.36 12.80
N VAL A 50 -5.39 -15.13 12.10
CA VAL A 50 -5.14 -15.51 10.70
C VAL A 50 -4.91 -14.29 9.81
N SER A 51 -5.66 -13.21 10.03
CA SER A 51 -5.51 -11.96 9.27
C SER A 51 -4.16 -11.28 9.48
N GLU A 52 -3.63 -11.28 10.71
CA GLU A 52 -2.32 -10.71 11.01
C GLU A 52 -1.22 -11.58 10.42
N TYR A 53 -1.35 -12.90 10.56
CA TYR A 53 -0.41 -13.84 10.01
C TYR A 53 -0.31 -13.75 8.47
N ILE A 54 -1.45 -13.67 7.78
CA ILE A 54 -1.47 -13.45 6.32
C ILE A 54 -0.80 -12.14 5.96
N ARG A 55 -1.03 -11.08 6.76
CA ARG A 55 -0.43 -9.76 6.49
C ARG A 55 1.09 -9.81 6.58
N GLU A 56 1.63 -10.39 7.64
CA GLU A 56 3.07 -10.60 7.81
C GLU A 56 3.66 -11.42 6.65
N LEU A 57 2.99 -12.52 6.26
CA LEU A 57 3.41 -13.32 5.10
C LEU A 57 3.41 -12.51 3.80
N THR A 58 2.38 -11.68 3.57
CA THR A 58 2.33 -10.83 2.37
C THR A 58 3.40 -9.76 2.38
N ASP A 59 3.68 -9.15 3.53
CA ASP A 59 4.71 -8.12 3.66
C ASP A 59 6.11 -8.71 3.44
N LEU A 60 6.36 -9.92 3.97
CA LEU A 60 7.59 -10.69 3.69
C LEU A 60 7.71 -11.07 2.22
N ALA A 61 6.64 -11.55 1.60
CA ALA A 61 6.64 -11.94 0.18
C ALA A 61 6.89 -10.75 -0.76
N VAL A 62 6.35 -9.57 -0.43
CA VAL A 62 6.61 -8.33 -1.15
C VAL A 62 8.06 -7.89 -0.94
N GLY A 63 8.56 -7.92 0.30
CA GLY A 63 9.95 -7.57 0.63
C GLY A 63 10.98 -8.45 -0.09
N ASN A 64 10.70 -9.74 -0.21
CA ASN A 64 11.56 -10.72 -0.89
C ASN A 64 11.32 -10.79 -2.42
N ASN A 65 10.48 -9.92 -2.98
CA ASN A 65 10.11 -9.89 -4.40
C ASN A 65 9.51 -11.20 -4.93
N TRP A 66 9.01 -12.08 -4.06
CA TRP A 66 8.41 -13.36 -4.45
C TRP A 66 7.15 -13.17 -5.29
N LEU A 67 6.39 -12.09 -5.03
CA LEU A 67 5.17 -11.78 -5.77
C LEU A 67 5.40 -11.39 -7.24
N PHE A 68 6.61 -10.94 -7.59
CA PHE A 68 6.89 -10.35 -8.90
C PHE A 68 7.90 -11.15 -9.74
N ASN A 69 8.52 -12.18 -9.17
CA ASN A 69 9.51 -13.00 -9.88
C ASN A 69 8.87 -13.99 -10.87
N ASP A 70 7.67 -14.50 -10.58
CA ASP A 70 6.97 -15.42 -11.51
C ASP A 70 6.55 -14.72 -12.82
N ALA A 71 6.37 -13.40 -12.81
CA ALA A 71 6.04 -12.62 -14.01
C ALA A 71 7.24 -12.37 -14.95
N LYS A 72 8.48 -12.65 -14.53
CA LYS A 72 9.67 -12.51 -15.38
C LYS A 72 10.14 -13.81 -16.02
N ASN A 73 9.63 -14.95 -15.56
CA ASN A 73 10.01 -16.29 -16.05
C ASN A 73 8.84 -17.04 -16.71
N ALA A 74 7.72 -16.37 -16.98
CA ALA A 74 6.59 -16.86 -17.78
C ALA A 74 6.57 -16.15 -19.14
#